data_AF-A0A5C8LFM5-F1
#
_entry.id   AF-A0A5C8LFM5-F1
#
_cell.length_a   1.000
_cell.length_b   1.000
_cell.length_c   1.000
_cell.angle_alpha   90.00
_cell.angle_beta   90.00
_cell.angle_gamma   90.00
#
_symmetry.space_group_name_H-M   'P 1'
#
loop_
_entity.id
_entity.type
_entity.pdbx_description
1 polymer ?
#
loop_
_entity_poly.entity_id
_entity_poly.type
_entity_poly.pdbx_seq_one_letter_code
_entity_poly.pdbx_strand_id
1 'polypeptide(L)'
;MNHVETLLFAGNQYLSIKESEETVRGNVASQSNRIWVRTLPQLKEGHTMQFFNKPVDKNHVSLTDLYGTTINSVLTSVATKANLTFGEISGQSWTIQREPGRWVGKVAETPRAETKSADRYVLHDFPRELPDKVVNHDDICCTWSGIKASWPMATDALTSPLNDMIVIFEDSKLKFYPFGQAPNNAPQLTLDLQPGEQLVMAQWATDHYVQEWIDKVGLYLSDDSMAYNH
;
A
#
# COMPACT_ATOMS: atom_id res chain seq x y z
N MET A 1 5.88 24.69 -9.28
CA MET A 1 5.10 23.45 -9.42
C MET A 1 5.68 22.48 -8.41
N ASN A 2 4.85 21.96 -7.52
CA ASN A 2 5.27 21.03 -6.48
C ASN A 2 4.69 19.66 -6.82
N HIS A 3 5.54 18.65 -6.99
CA HIS A 3 5.13 17.27 -7.25
C HIS A 3 5.59 16.41 -6.09
N VAL A 4 4.67 15.62 -5.55
CA VAL A 4 4.92 14.74 -4.41
C VAL A 4 4.42 13.35 -4.74
N GLU A 5 5.28 12.36 -4.50
CA GLU A 5 4.93 10.94 -4.57
C GLU A 5 4.97 10.34 -3.18
N THR A 6 3.97 9.56 -2.83
CA THR A 6 3.87 8.87 -1.55
C THR A 6 3.63 7.39 -1.79
N LEU A 7 4.54 6.56 -1.27
CA LEU A 7 4.37 5.11 -1.24
C LEU A 7 3.30 4.73 -0.21
N LEU A 8 2.28 4.02 -0.65
CA LEU A 8 1.16 3.57 0.19
C LEU A 8 1.23 2.08 0.51
N PHE A 9 1.78 1.29 -0.41
CA PHE A 9 1.94 -0.14 -0.27
C PHE A 9 3.10 -0.61 -1.13
N ALA A 10 3.84 -1.59 -0.64
CA ALA A 10 4.81 -2.33 -1.43
C ALA A 10 4.70 -3.84 -1.12
N GLY A 11 4.46 -4.62 -2.18
CA GLY A 11 4.48 -6.08 -2.16
C GLY A 11 5.65 -6.61 -2.98
N ASN A 12 5.59 -7.89 -3.35
CA ASN A 12 6.65 -8.53 -4.14
C ASN A 12 6.77 -7.98 -5.56
N GLN A 13 5.62 -7.75 -6.21
CA GLN A 13 5.57 -7.35 -7.62
C GLN A 13 4.91 -5.99 -7.84
N TYR A 14 4.11 -5.52 -6.88
CA TYR A 14 3.22 -4.39 -7.04
C TYR A 14 3.44 -3.36 -5.93
N LEU A 15 3.34 -2.08 -6.30
CA LEU A 15 3.44 -0.94 -5.38
C LEU A 15 2.24 -0.03 -5.62
N SER A 16 1.66 0.50 -4.54
CA SER A 16 0.65 1.56 -4.62
C SER A 16 1.27 2.91 -4.34
N ILE A 17 1.01 3.87 -5.22
CA ILE A 17 1.61 5.21 -5.17
C ILE A 17 0.50 6.24 -5.30
N LYS A 18 0.55 7.24 -4.42
CA LYS A 18 -0.22 8.48 -4.55
C LYS A 18 0.69 9.55 -5.13
N GLU A 19 0.20 10.23 -6.15
CA GLU A 19 0.87 11.36 -6.80
C GLU A 19 0.03 12.62 -6.60
N SER A 20 0.65 13.71 -6.16
CA SER A 20 0.01 15.01 -5.95
C SER A 20 0.81 16.11 -6.64
N GLU A 21 0.17 16.83 -7.56
CA GLU A 21 0.75 17.97 -8.27
C GLU A 21 0.02 19.27 -7.90
N GLU A 22 0.77 20.29 -7.49
CA GLU A 22 0.26 21.65 -7.30
C GLU A 22 0.83 22.59 -8.36
N THR A 23 -0.08 23.27 -9.05
CA THR A 23 0.24 24.27 -10.07
C THR A 23 -0.45 25.58 -9.77
N VAL A 24 0.22 26.68 -10.10
CA VAL A 24 -0.31 28.03 -9.98
C VAL A 24 -0.28 28.65 -11.38
N ARG A 25 -1.46 28.99 -11.91
CA ARG A 25 -1.60 29.72 -13.18
C ARG A 25 -2.29 31.06 -12.89
N GLY A 26 -1.51 32.14 -12.88
CA GLY A 26 -2.01 33.45 -12.45
C GLY A 26 -2.41 33.42 -10.96
N ASN A 27 -3.63 33.86 -10.64
CA ASN A 27 -4.18 33.82 -9.27
C ASN A 27 -4.92 32.52 -8.92
N VAL A 28 -4.90 31.51 -9.80
CA VAL A 28 -5.58 30.23 -9.56
C VAL A 28 -4.55 29.18 -9.20
N ALA A 29 -4.61 28.69 -7.97
CA ALA A 29 -3.95 27.47 -7.55
C ALA A 29 -4.83 26.26 -7.92
N SER A 30 -4.22 25.19 -8.39
CA SER A 30 -4.90 23.93 -8.71
C SER A 30 -4.07 22.77 -8.20
N GLN A 31 -4.73 21.82 -7.55
CA GLN A 31 -4.14 20.58 -7.08
C GLN A 31 -4.74 19.42 -7.88
N SER A 32 -3.88 18.52 -8.35
CA SER A 32 -4.28 17.28 -9.01
C SER A 32 -3.76 16.10 -8.22
N ASN A 33 -4.61 15.11 -8.00
CA ASN A 33 -4.30 13.92 -7.22
C ASN A 33 -4.60 12.68 -8.03
N ARG A 34 -3.64 11.76 -8.07
CA ARG A 34 -3.74 10.46 -8.73
C ARG A 34 -3.31 9.35 -7.79
N ILE A 35 -3.82 8.15 -8.05
CA ILE A 35 -3.45 6.95 -7.31
C ILE A 35 -3.42 5.75 -8.24
N TRP A 36 -2.33 4.98 -8.18
CA TRP A 36 -2.11 3.86 -9.08
C TRP A 36 -1.37 2.72 -8.42
N VAL A 37 -1.54 1.54 -8.99
CA VAL A 37 -0.67 0.40 -8.75
C VAL A 37 0.30 0.25 -9.91
N ARG A 38 1.59 0.11 -9.63
CA ARG A 38 2.66 -0.11 -10.60
C ARG A 38 3.47 -1.34 -10.24
N THR A 39 4.14 -1.93 -11.22
CA THR A 39 5.23 -2.88 -11.00
C THR A 39 6.57 -2.17 -10.87
N LEU A 40 7.60 -2.84 -10.32
CA LEU A 40 8.95 -2.27 -10.21
C LEU A 40 9.54 -1.78 -11.55
N PRO A 41 9.41 -2.51 -12.68
CA PRO A 41 9.83 -2.00 -13.98
C PRO A 41 9.12 -0.70 -14.38
N GLN A 42 7.80 -0.64 -14.18
CA GLN A 42 6.97 0.53 -14.52
C GLN A 42 7.39 1.78 -13.73
N LEU A 43 7.88 1.62 -12.49
CA LEU A 43 8.44 2.74 -11.73
C LEU A 43 9.65 3.39 -12.41
N LYS A 44 10.58 2.59 -12.94
CA LYS A 44 11.80 3.11 -13.58
C LYS A 44 11.48 3.90 -14.86
N GLU A 45 10.40 3.55 -15.54
CA GLU A 45 9.96 4.20 -16.77
C GLU A 45 9.13 5.48 -16.51
N GLY A 46 8.57 5.65 -15.30
CA GLY A 46 7.63 6.71 -14.94
C GLY A 46 8.24 8.08 -14.61
N HIS A 47 9.57 8.19 -14.45
CA HIS A 47 10.23 9.38 -13.90
C HIS A 47 10.17 10.68 -14.74
N THR A 48 9.41 10.74 -15.85
CA THR A 48 9.50 11.85 -16.82
C THR A 48 8.19 12.40 -17.37
N MET A 49 7.06 12.38 -16.65
CA MET A 49 5.83 12.98 -17.18
C MET A 49 5.07 13.89 -16.21
N GLN A 50 4.90 15.15 -16.61
CA GLN A 50 3.89 16.08 -16.05
C GLN A 50 2.49 15.53 -16.34
N PHE A 51 1.61 15.50 -15.35
CA PHE A 51 0.29 14.87 -15.50
C PHE A 51 -0.89 15.85 -15.53
N PHE A 52 -0.71 17.10 -15.09
CA PHE A 52 -1.75 18.15 -15.12
C PHE A 52 -2.45 18.39 -16.48
N ASN A 53 -1.95 17.84 -17.60
CA ASN A 53 -2.62 17.90 -18.92
C ASN A 53 -2.52 16.59 -19.72
N LYS A 54 -2.15 15.46 -19.12
CA LYS A 54 -1.99 14.20 -19.85
C LYS A 54 -3.11 13.22 -19.50
N PRO A 55 -3.63 12.46 -20.48
CA PRO A 55 -4.55 11.37 -20.19
C PRO A 55 -3.96 10.40 -19.17
N VAL A 56 -4.82 9.56 -18.59
CA VAL A 56 -4.44 8.43 -17.73
C VAL A 56 -3.15 7.80 -18.28
N ASP A 57 -2.11 7.79 -17.44
CA ASP A 57 -0.84 7.15 -17.79
C ASP A 57 -1.14 5.70 -18.17
N LYS A 58 -0.51 5.14 -19.20
CA LYS A 58 -0.66 3.70 -19.50
C LYS A 58 0.29 2.85 -18.66
N ASN A 59 1.18 3.49 -17.93
CA ASN A 59 2.23 2.87 -17.15
C ASN A 59 1.76 2.55 -15.72
N HIS A 60 0.67 1.81 -15.62
CA HIS A 60 0.14 1.25 -14.38
C HIS A 60 -0.44 -0.13 -14.64
N VAL A 61 -0.85 -0.80 -13.57
CA VAL A 61 -1.58 -2.06 -13.59
C VAL A 61 -3.04 -1.73 -13.34
N SER A 62 -3.93 -2.09 -14.24
CA SER A 62 -5.38 -1.97 -14.02
C SER A 62 -5.95 -3.21 -13.32
N LEU A 63 -7.15 -3.09 -12.76
CA LEU A 63 -7.86 -4.25 -12.19
C LEU A 63 -8.18 -5.29 -13.27
N THR A 64 -8.35 -4.88 -14.53
CA THR A 64 -8.53 -5.81 -15.65
C THR A 64 -7.25 -6.58 -15.97
N ASP A 65 -6.06 -5.97 -15.84
CA ASP A 65 -4.79 -6.68 -15.98
C ASP A 65 -4.60 -7.71 -14.86
N LEU A 66 -5.14 -7.41 -13.68
CA LEU A 66 -5.02 -8.25 -12.49
C LEU A 66 -6.00 -9.44 -12.49
N TYR A 67 -7.28 -9.20 -12.81
CA TYR A 67 -8.39 -10.15 -12.66
C TYR A 67 -9.07 -10.54 -14.00
N GLY A 68 -8.65 -9.98 -15.12
CA GLY A 68 -9.31 -10.13 -16.41
C GLY A 68 -10.63 -9.39 -16.52
N THR A 69 -11.33 -9.58 -17.65
CA THR A 69 -12.58 -8.86 -17.99
C THR A 69 -13.77 -9.21 -17.07
N THR A 70 -13.67 -10.29 -16.30
CA THR A 70 -14.70 -10.71 -15.33
C THR A 70 -14.96 -9.65 -14.26
N ILE A 71 -13.99 -8.76 -14.03
CA ILE A 71 -14.09 -7.73 -13.01
C ILE A 71 -15.09 -6.62 -13.33
N ASN A 72 -15.47 -6.45 -14.60
CA ASN A 72 -16.39 -5.39 -15.01
C ASN A 72 -17.72 -5.43 -14.25
N SER A 73 -18.25 -6.63 -14.01
CA SER A 73 -19.47 -6.84 -13.21
C SER A 73 -19.33 -6.31 -11.77
N VAL A 74 -18.16 -6.50 -11.16
CA VAL A 74 -17.84 -6.00 -9.82
C VAL A 74 -17.69 -4.48 -9.84
N LEU A 75 -17.00 -3.92 -10.83
CA LEU A 75 -16.85 -2.46 -10.95
C LEU A 75 -18.22 -1.77 -11.12
N THR A 76 -19.12 -2.33 -11.93
CA THR A 76 -20.50 -1.83 -12.07
C THR A 76 -21.28 -1.92 -10.76
N SER A 77 -21.11 -3.01 -10.01
CA SER A 77 -21.73 -3.18 -8.68
C SER A 77 -21.24 -2.11 -7.69
N VAL A 78 -19.92 -1.88 -7.63
CA VAL A 78 -19.32 -0.84 -6.77
C VAL A 78 -19.82 0.53 -7.17
N ALA A 79 -19.81 0.86 -8.47
CA ALA A 79 -20.32 2.13 -8.99
C ALA A 79 -21.79 2.37 -8.63
N THR A 80 -22.63 1.34 -8.74
CA THR A 80 -24.05 1.43 -8.40
C THR A 80 -24.25 1.65 -6.90
N LYS A 81 -23.53 0.90 -6.05
CA LYS A 81 -23.59 1.06 -4.59
C LYS A 81 -23.09 2.43 -4.13
N ALA A 82 -22.07 2.96 -4.80
CA ALA A 82 -21.47 4.25 -4.51
C ALA A 82 -22.34 5.45 -4.92
N ASN A 83 -23.39 5.24 -5.74
CA ASN A 83 -24.23 6.32 -6.27
C ASN A 83 -23.40 7.47 -6.88
N LEU A 84 -22.53 7.14 -7.84
CA LEU A 84 -21.54 8.07 -8.41
C LEU A 84 -22.20 9.38 -8.86
N THR A 85 -21.73 10.49 -8.31
CA THR A 85 -22.14 11.85 -8.70
C THR A 85 -20.98 12.67 -9.26
N PHE A 86 -19.76 12.20 -9.07
CA PHE A 86 -18.54 12.92 -9.38
C PHE A 86 -17.86 12.38 -10.65
N GLY A 87 -17.85 11.05 -10.84
CA GLY A 87 -17.02 10.45 -11.87
C GLY A 87 -17.46 9.06 -12.33
N GLU A 88 -16.47 8.24 -12.67
CA GLU A 88 -16.63 6.85 -13.07
C GLU A 88 -15.63 5.94 -12.34
N ILE A 89 -16.03 4.68 -12.17
CA ILE A 89 -15.15 3.61 -11.67
C ILE A 89 -14.81 2.71 -12.86
N SER A 90 -13.67 2.99 -13.50
CA SER A 90 -13.19 2.25 -14.67
C SER A 90 -12.27 1.08 -14.33
N GLY A 91 -11.78 1.01 -13.09
CA GLY A 91 -10.78 0.04 -12.64
C GLY A 91 -9.36 0.34 -13.13
N GLN A 92 -9.14 1.49 -13.77
CA GLN A 92 -7.81 1.96 -14.14
C GLN A 92 -7.04 2.48 -12.93
N SER A 93 -7.70 3.26 -12.07
CA SER A 93 -7.12 3.78 -10.82
C SER A 93 -7.64 2.97 -9.64
N TRP A 94 -6.71 2.42 -8.86
CA TRP A 94 -6.96 1.62 -7.66
C TRP A 94 -5.69 1.59 -6.79
N THR A 95 -5.82 1.12 -5.56
CA THR A 95 -4.72 1.02 -4.60
C THR A 95 -4.92 -0.16 -3.67
N ILE A 96 -3.84 -0.57 -3.02
CA ILE A 96 -3.88 -1.35 -1.79
C ILE A 96 -3.75 -0.37 -0.62
N GLN A 97 -4.56 -0.54 0.41
CA GLN A 97 -4.51 0.27 1.64
C GLN A 97 -4.50 -0.65 2.86
N ARG A 98 -3.79 -0.24 3.92
CA ARG A 98 -3.84 -0.92 5.20
C ARG A 98 -5.14 -0.60 5.93
N GLU A 99 -5.85 -1.63 6.33
CA GLU A 99 -6.90 -1.60 7.35
C GLU A 99 -6.44 -2.43 8.55
N PRO A 100 -7.08 -2.27 9.73
CA PRO A 100 -6.69 -3.02 10.90
C PRO A 100 -6.72 -4.53 10.66
N GLY A 101 -5.56 -5.16 10.77
CA GLY A 101 -5.34 -6.58 10.58
C GLY A 101 -5.21 -7.05 9.14
N ARG A 102 -5.44 -6.20 8.11
CA ARG A 102 -5.41 -6.63 6.71
C ARG A 102 -5.11 -5.54 5.68
N TRP A 103 -4.51 -5.91 4.57
CA TRP A 103 -4.46 -5.16 3.33
C TRP A 103 -5.78 -5.32 2.55
N VAL A 104 -6.32 -4.19 2.08
CA VAL A 104 -7.56 -4.17 1.30
C VAL A 104 -7.35 -3.46 -0.03
N GLY A 105 -7.98 -4.00 -1.08
CA GLY A 105 -8.11 -3.28 -2.34
C GLY A 105 -9.10 -2.13 -2.21
N LYS A 106 -8.75 -0.97 -2.76
CA LYS A 106 -9.67 0.14 -3.00
C LYS A 106 -9.66 0.50 -4.47
N VAL A 107 -10.81 0.81 -5.04
CA VAL A 107 -10.94 1.31 -6.40
C VAL A 107 -11.28 2.79 -6.39
N ALA A 108 -10.71 3.56 -7.32
CA ALA A 108 -10.95 4.98 -7.41
C ALA A 108 -12.12 5.30 -8.36
N GLU A 109 -13.05 6.12 -7.88
CA GLU A 109 -13.89 6.97 -8.72
C GLU A 109 -13.05 8.15 -9.19
N THR A 110 -12.99 8.38 -10.50
CA THR A 110 -12.19 9.45 -11.13
C THR A 110 -13.06 10.26 -12.09
N PRO A 111 -12.73 11.53 -12.42
CA PRO A 111 -13.47 12.27 -13.42
C PRO A 111 -13.46 11.50 -14.73
N ARG A 112 -14.58 11.51 -15.46
CA ARG A 112 -14.65 10.86 -16.77
C ARG A 112 -13.58 11.43 -17.68
N ALA A 113 -12.96 10.60 -18.50
CA ALA A 113 -11.83 11.00 -19.37
C ALA A 113 -12.14 12.22 -20.27
N GLU A 114 -13.42 12.44 -20.62
CA GLU A 114 -13.87 13.56 -21.45
C GLU A 114 -13.97 14.89 -20.69
N THR A 115 -13.87 14.88 -19.36
CA THR A 115 -13.97 16.08 -18.53
C THR A 115 -12.62 16.80 -18.42
N LYS A 116 -12.60 18.10 -18.75
CA LYS A 116 -11.42 18.96 -18.55
C LYS A 116 -11.32 19.44 -17.10
N SER A 117 -11.30 18.51 -16.15
CA SER A 117 -11.15 18.82 -14.73
C SER A 117 -9.79 18.38 -14.21
N ALA A 118 -9.27 19.07 -13.20
CA ALA A 118 -8.12 18.59 -12.45
C ALA A 118 -8.38 17.18 -11.90
N ASP A 119 -7.38 16.31 -12.00
CA ASP A 119 -7.48 14.95 -11.50
C ASP A 119 -7.73 14.96 -9.99
N ARG A 120 -8.68 14.13 -9.58
CA ARG A 120 -8.97 13.86 -8.19
C ARG A 120 -9.60 12.49 -8.11
N TYR A 121 -9.66 11.90 -6.93
CA TYR A 121 -10.28 10.61 -6.78
C TYR A 121 -11.04 10.50 -5.47
N VAL A 122 -12.02 9.60 -5.46
CA VAL A 122 -12.69 9.11 -4.25
C VAL A 122 -12.50 7.60 -4.19
N LEU A 123 -11.98 7.08 -3.08
CA LEU A 123 -11.75 5.65 -2.93
C LEU A 123 -13.02 4.94 -2.43
N HIS A 124 -13.28 3.78 -3.02
CA HIS A 124 -14.36 2.87 -2.65
C HIS A 124 -13.80 1.48 -2.38
N ASP A 125 -14.45 0.74 -1.48
CA ASP A 125 -14.06 -0.64 -1.19
C ASP A 125 -14.14 -1.50 -2.44
N PHE A 126 -13.08 -2.27 -2.69
CA PHE A 126 -13.08 -3.27 -3.74
C PHE A 126 -13.46 -4.62 -3.13
N PRO A 127 -14.64 -5.18 -3.46
CA PRO A 127 -15.20 -6.33 -2.76
C PRO A 127 -14.65 -7.66 -3.31
N ARG A 128 -13.35 -7.74 -3.54
CA ARG A 128 -12.64 -8.99 -3.86
C ARG A 128 -11.33 -9.05 -3.10
N GLU A 129 -10.99 -10.27 -2.70
CA GLU A 129 -9.69 -10.58 -2.14
C GLU A 129 -8.58 -10.28 -3.15
N LEU A 130 -7.48 -9.71 -2.64
CA LEU A 130 -6.28 -9.47 -3.41
C LEU A 130 -5.60 -10.82 -3.70
N PRO A 131 -5.12 -11.08 -4.93
CA PRO A 131 -4.44 -12.33 -5.23
C PRO A 131 -3.05 -12.36 -4.59
N ASP A 132 -2.54 -13.56 -4.31
CA ASP A 132 -1.26 -13.80 -3.63
C ASP A 132 -0.05 -13.09 -4.27
N LYS A 133 -0.12 -12.84 -5.58
CA LYS A 133 0.91 -12.10 -6.33
C LYS A 133 0.97 -10.61 -5.95
N VAL A 134 -0.11 -10.06 -5.39
CA VAL A 134 -0.19 -8.68 -4.87
C VAL A 134 0.19 -8.66 -3.40
N VAL A 135 -0.48 -9.45 -2.57
CA VAL A 135 -0.22 -9.58 -1.13
C VAL A 135 -0.05 -11.06 -0.80
N ASN A 136 1.15 -11.47 -0.39
CA ASN A 136 1.48 -12.88 -0.23
C ASN A 136 0.96 -13.48 1.09
N HIS A 137 1.00 -12.70 2.17
CA HIS A 137 0.48 -13.10 3.48
C HIS A 137 -0.17 -11.88 4.14
N ASP A 138 -1.44 -12.03 4.51
CA ASP A 138 -2.24 -10.96 5.12
C ASP A 138 -3.19 -11.45 6.20
N ASP A 139 -3.02 -12.71 6.60
CA ASP A 139 -3.84 -13.31 7.64
C ASP A 139 -3.27 -12.96 9.02
N ILE A 140 -4.19 -12.68 9.95
CA ILE A 140 -3.91 -12.59 11.37
C ILE A 140 -4.36 -13.89 12.06
N CYS A 141 -3.62 -14.32 13.07
CA CYS A 141 -3.89 -15.58 13.81
C CYS A 141 -5.28 -15.65 14.46
N CYS A 142 -5.95 -14.50 14.63
CA CYS A 142 -7.21 -14.34 15.33
C CYS A 142 -8.09 -13.36 14.55
N THR A 143 -9.38 -13.31 14.83
CA THR A 143 -10.22 -12.23 14.27
C THR A 143 -9.77 -10.88 14.82
N TRP A 144 -9.91 -9.80 14.03
CA TRP A 144 -9.62 -8.44 14.51
C TRP A 144 -10.40 -8.10 15.79
N SER A 145 -11.66 -8.55 15.88
CA SER A 145 -12.46 -8.43 17.11
C SER A 145 -11.84 -9.15 18.31
N GLY A 146 -11.23 -10.33 18.10
CA GLY A 146 -10.51 -11.04 19.14
C GLY A 146 -9.27 -10.29 19.59
N ILE A 147 -8.51 -9.73 18.66
CA ILE A 147 -7.36 -8.87 18.97
C ILE A 147 -7.82 -7.64 19.76
N LYS A 148 -8.88 -6.93 19.33
CA LYS A 148 -9.42 -5.78 20.07
C LYS A 148 -9.92 -6.13 21.47
N ALA A 149 -10.44 -7.34 21.68
CA ALA A 149 -10.88 -7.78 23.01
C ALA A 149 -9.68 -7.98 23.96
N SER A 150 -8.56 -8.49 23.45
CA SER A 150 -7.32 -8.68 24.23
C SER A 150 -6.45 -7.43 24.33
N TRP A 151 -6.46 -6.58 23.30
CA TRP A 151 -5.74 -5.31 23.19
C TRP A 151 -6.70 -4.18 22.79
N PRO A 152 -7.42 -3.57 23.75
CA PRO A 152 -8.41 -2.54 23.47
C PRO A 152 -7.87 -1.29 22.78
N MET A 153 -6.57 -1.01 22.88
CA MET A 153 -5.92 0.15 22.26
C MET A 153 -5.19 -0.22 20.95
N ALA A 154 -5.18 -1.49 20.55
CA ALA A 154 -4.58 -1.89 19.28
C ALA A 154 -5.26 -1.17 18.11
N THR A 155 -4.45 -0.62 17.21
CA THR A 155 -4.88 0.05 15.98
C THR A 155 -4.65 -0.81 14.74
N ASP A 156 -3.68 -1.72 14.80
CA ASP A 156 -3.39 -2.71 13.77
C ASP A 156 -2.66 -3.92 14.41
N ALA A 157 -2.57 -5.03 13.67
CA ALA A 157 -1.79 -6.19 14.05
C ALA A 157 -1.28 -6.95 12.83
N LEU A 158 -0.14 -7.61 12.99
CA LEU A 158 0.43 -8.55 12.02
C LEU A 158 0.71 -9.88 12.70
N THR A 159 0.60 -10.97 11.96
CA THR A 159 0.95 -12.31 12.45
C THR A 159 1.86 -12.99 11.43
N SER A 160 2.89 -13.67 11.91
CA SER A 160 3.72 -14.49 11.04
C SER A 160 2.94 -15.67 10.45
N PRO A 161 3.29 -16.16 9.25
CA PRO A 161 2.65 -17.33 8.64
C PRO A 161 2.75 -18.60 9.51
N LEU A 162 3.81 -18.72 10.31
CA LEU A 162 4.03 -19.86 11.20
C LEU A 162 3.28 -19.73 12.54
N ASN A 163 2.57 -18.61 12.76
CA ASN A 163 1.93 -18.29 14.03
C ASN A 163 2.90 -18.43 15.22
N ASP A 164 4.13 -17.99 15.05
CA ASP A 164 5.16 -17.95 16.09
C ASP A 164 5.41 -16.53 16.60
N MET A 165 4.95 -15.50 15.88
CA MET A 165 5.07 -14.10 16.25
C MET A 165 3.79 -13.31 15.91
N ILE A 166 3.42 -12.41 16.82
CA ILE A 166 2.40 -11.38 16.62
C ILE A 166 3.01 -10.00 16.88
N VAL A 167 2.70 -9.04 16.01
CA VAL A 167 3.08 -7.63 16.15
C VAL A 167 1.82 -6.83 16.41
N ILE A 168 1.77 -6.09 17.50
CA ILE A 168 0.65 -5.22 17.87
C ILE A 168 1.06 -3.77 17.69
N PHE A 169 0.23 -3.01 16.98
CA PHE A 169 0.39 -1.56 16.81
C PHE A 169 -0.48 -0.86 17.85
N GLU A 170 0.15 -0.10 18.74
CA GLU A 170 -0.51 0.57 19.86
C GLU A 170 0.36 1.74 20.33
N ASP A 171 -0.25 2.90 20.62
CA ASP A 171 0.43 4.09 21.17
C ASP A 171 1.66 4.55 20.36
N SER A 172 1.56 4.52 19.03
CA SER A 172 2.68 4.81 18.12
C SER A 172 3.88 3.90 18.35
N LYS A 173 3.65 2.62 18.68
CA LYS A 173 4.68 1.60 18.83
C LYS A 173 4.30 0.32 18.10
N LEU A 174 5.31 -0.39 17.61
CA LEU A 174 5.20 -1.80 17.20
C LEU A 174 5.74 -2.65 18.34
N LYS A 175 4.89 -3.50 18.91
CA LYS A 175 5.24 -4.41 20.01
C LYS A 175 5.24 -5.84 19.48
N PHE A 176 6.39 -6.51 19.57
CA PHE A 176 6.59 -7.86 19.05
C PHE A 176 6.48 -8.87 20.18
N TYR A 177 5.64 -9.90 20.00
CA TYR A 177 5.43 -10.96 20.98
C TYR A 177 5.58 -12.33 20.33
N PRO A 178 6.20 -13.30 21.02
CA PRO A 178 6.01 -14.71 20.70
C PRO A 178 4.54 -15.07 20.80
N PHE A 179 4.09 -15.90 19.87
CA PHE A 179 2.74 -16.40 19.90
C PHE A 179 2.46 -17.19 21.19
N GLY A 180 1.27 -16.97 21.78
CA GLY A 180 0.87 -17.58 23.05
C GLY A 180 1.43 -16.92 24.33
N GLN A 181 2.38 -15.99 24.22
CA GLN A 181 2.86 -15.21 25.37
C GLN A 181 2.19 -13.83 25.50
N ALA A 182 1.44 -13.43 24.50
CA ALA A 182 0.70 -12.18 24.47
C ALA A 182 -0.73 -12.38 25.05
N PRO A 183 -1.37 -11.39 25.70
CA PRO A 183 -0.89 -10.04 26.06
C PRO A 183 -0.11 -9.96 27.38
N ASN A 184 -0.10 -11.02 28.19
CA ASN A 184 0.27 -10.92 29.61
C ASN A 184 1.78 -10.82 29.90
N ASN A 185 2.64 -10.99 28.88
CA ASN A 185 4.08 -10.84 29.00
C ASN A 185 4.57 -9.53 28.38
N ALA A 186 5.80 -9.14 28.71
CA ALA A 186 6.46 -8.02 28.03
C ALA A 186 6.79 -8.36 26.57
N PRO A 187 6.72 -7.39 25.65
CA PRO A 187 7.15 -7.61 24.27
C PRO A 187 8.66 -7.90 24.21
N GLN A 188 9.07 -8.75 23.27
CA GLN A 188 10.47 -9.04 23.01
C GLN A 188 11.20 -7.87 22.35
N LEU A 189 10.49 -7.10 21.54
CA LEU A 189 10.98 -5.91 20.88
C LEU A 189 9.87 -4.87 20.87
N THR A 190 10.25 -3.60 21.04
CA THR A 190 9.37 -2.47 20.85
C THR A 190 10.08 -1.46 19.97
N LEU A 191 9.41 -1.03 18.90
CA LEU A 191 9.88 0.04 18.03
C LEU A 191 8.93 1.22 18.13
N ASP A 192 9.47 2.42 18.32
CA ASP A 192 8.69 3.66 18.34
C ASP A 192 8.47 4.15 16.91
N LEU A 193 7.23 4.52 16.59
CA LEU A 193 6.86 5.16 15.34
C LEU A 193 6.88 6.68 15.49
N GLN A 194 7.49 7.35 14.51
CA GLN A 194 7.41 8.80 14.41
C GLN A 194 6.03 9.25 13.91
N PRO A 195 5.61 10.50 14.20
CA PRO A 195 4.37 11.04 13.67
C PRO A 195 4.33 10.96 12.14
N GLY A 196 3.30 10.28 11.62
CA GLY A 196 3.11 10.09 10.17
C GLY A 196 3.79 8.87 9.58
N GLU A 197 4.58 8.11 10.35
CA GLU A 197 5.03 6.78 9.91
C GLU A 197 3.86 5.82 9.82
N GLN A 198 3.84 5.03 8.75
CA GLN A 198 2.78 4.08 8.45
C GLN A 198 3.37 2.78 7.93
N LEU A 199 2.68 1.67 8.19
CA LEU A 199 3.02 0.40 7.60
C LEU A 199 2.76 0.46 6.10
N VAL A 200 3.81 0.24 5.29
CA VAL A 200 3.70 0.14 3.82
C VAL A 200 3.98 -1.28 3.30
N MET A 201 4.61 -2.14 4.10
CA MET A 201 4.98 -3.50 3.75
C MET A 201 5.18 -4.34 5.02
N ALA A 202 4.77 -5.61 4.97
CA ALA A 202 5.22 -6.63 5.91
C ALA A 202 5.61 -7.88 5.11
N GLN A 203 6.81 -8.41 5.33
CA GLN A 203 7.28 -9.66 4.73
C GLN A 203 7.93 -10.54 5.78
N TRP A 204 7.79 -11.85 5.60
CA TRP A 204 8.24 -12.85 6.55
C TRP A 204 9.26 -13.76 5.89
N ALA A 205 10.44 -13.84 6.47
CA ALA A 205 11.42 -14.85 6.09
C ALA A 205 11.04 -16.17 6.78
N THR A 206 10.60 -17.17 6.01
CA THR A 206 10.38 -18.53 6.51
C THR A 206 11.59 -19.39 6.17
N ASP A 207 12.12 -20.07 7.19
CA ASP A 207 13.26 -21.02 7.23
C ASP A 207 14.41 -20.79 6.22
N HIS A 208 14.23 -21.14 4.93
CA HIS A 208 15.31 -21.18 3.94
C HIS A 208 15.74 -19.79 3.42
N TYR A 209 14.95 -18.73 3.66
CA TYR A 209 15.22 -17.39 3.13
C TYR A 209 16.00 -16.47 4.08
N VAL A 210 16.12 -16.81 5.37
CA VAL A 210 16.76 -15.92 6.36
C VAL A 210 18.24 -15.70 6.03
N GLN A 211 18.97 -16.77 5.67
CA GLN A 211 20.39 -16.65 5.33
C GLN A 211 20.60 -15.87 4.02
N GLU A 212 19.78 -16.13 2.99
CA GLU A 212 19.88 -15.38 1.73
C GLU A 212 19.62 -13.87 1.89
N TRP A 213 18.71 -13.50 2.81
CA TRP A 213 18.43 -12.09 3.11
C TRP A 213 19.56 -11.45 3.88
N ILE A 214 20.13 -12.13 4.89
CA ILE A 214 21.31 -11.66 5.63
C ILE A 214 22.47 -11.43 4.65
N ASP A 215 22.73 -12.39 3.77
CA ASP A 215 23.84 -12.32 2.83
C ASP A 215 23.64 -11.19 1.80
N LYS A 216 22.41 -11.02 1.27
CA LYS A 216 22.10 -9.95 0.31
C LYS A 216 22.09 -8.57 0.95
N VAL A 217 21.51 -8.41 2.13
CA VAL A 217 21.50 -7.13 2.85
C VAL A 217 22.92 -6.74 3.28
N GLY A 218 23.74 -7.71 3.70
CA GLY A 218 25.15 -7.50 4.01
C GLY A 218 25.94 -6.92 2.83
N LEU A 219 25.66 -7.38 1.60
CA LEU A 219 26.28 -6.86 0.36
C LEU A 219 25.88 -5.41 0.02
N TYR A 220 24.69 -4.96 0.45
CA TYR A 220 24.20 -3.61 0.18
C TYR A 220 24.47 -2.61 1.32
N LEU A 221 24.70 -3.11 2.55
CA LEU A 221 25.01 -2.29 3.72
C LEU A 221 26.49 -2.25 4.07
N SER A 222 27.34 -3.08 3.46
CA SER A 222 28.79 -2.93 3.55
C SER A 222 29.22 -1.70 2.76
N ASP A 223 29.33 -0.57 3.46
CA ASP A 223 29.89 0.67 2.94
C ASP A 223 31.32 0.43 2.44
N ASP A 224 31.62 1.04 1.30
CA ASP A 224 32.87 1.04 0.57
C ASP A 224 33.94 1.87 1.31
N SER A 225 34.27 1.48 2.55
CA SER A 225 35.20 2.19 3.43
C SER A 225 36.53 1.46 3.60
N MET A 226 37.10 0.91 2.52
CA MET A 226 38.48 0.35 2.54
C MET A 226 39.23 0.61 1.23
N ALA A 227 39.18 1.84 0.72
CA ALA A 227 40.04 2.25 -0.40
C ALA A 227 40.78 3.56 -0.12
N TYR A 228 41.54 3.63 0.99
CA TYR A 228 42.75 4.47 1.08
C TYR A 228 43.61 3.98 2.26
N ASN A 229 44.59 3.13 1.97
CA ASN A 229 45.88 3.04 2.67
C ASN A 229 46.77 2.03 1.93
N HIS A 230 47.52 2.51 0.93
CA HIS A 230 48.97 2.38 0.85
C HIS A 230 49.52 3.16 -0.35
#